data_AF-A0A101UTY2-F1
#
_entry.id   AF-A0A101UTY2-F1
#
_cell.length_a   1.000
_cell.length_b   1.000
_cell.length_c   1.000
_cell.angle_alpha   90.00
_cell.angle_beta   90.00
_cell.angle_gamma   90.00
#
_symmetry.space_group_name_H-M   'P 1'
#
loop_
_entity.id
_entity.type
_entity.pdbx_description
1 polymer ?
#
loop_
_entity_poly.entity_id
_entity_poly.type
_entity_poly.pdbx_seq_one_letter_code
_entity_poly.pdbx_strand_id
1 'polypeptide(L)'
;MERRDFIAIDTVQSEIQKDFSLSLDKEYVFRRGELDPAPESGCSVTEAATALACMHRDSSLAVRVKGSTHALWEEGPGGAYTLLFGQQPSAQQIWRAVQVFRLVRYQLTELRAKFTGRPAAVVDSGGLLVAHLVFQRIGRDKFDEPDDEWAAVLAGVPGQVSAVLLCSSPWSTPFSPARVT
;
A
#
# COMPACT_ATOMS: atom_id res chain seq x y z
N MET A 1 10.23 -25.38 7.47
CA MET A 1 9.05 -24.69 8.03
C MET A 1 9.26 -23.22 7.80
N GLU A 2 8.36 -22.58 7.05
CA GLU A 2 8.49 -21.18 6.67
C GLU A 2 7.87 -20.31 7.77
N ARG A 3 8.39 -19.09 8.01
CA ARG A 3 7.83 -18.21 9.07
C ARG A 3 6.35 -17.89 8.86
N ARG A 4 5.90 -17.87 7.61
CA ARG A 4 4.48 -17.69 7.24
C ARG A 4 3.57 -18.79 7.81
N ASP A 5 4.09 -19.99 8.09
CA ASP A 5 3.29 -21.08 8.64
C ASP A 5 2.83 -20.80 10.09
N PHE A 6 3.57 -19.97 10.84
CA PHE A 6 3.19 -19.56 12.20
C PHE A 6 2.08 -18.50 12.21
N ILE A 7 1.94 -17.72 11.14
CA ILE A 7 0.90 -16.69 11.01
C ILE A 7 -0.48 -17.33 10.96
N ALA A 8 -0.59 -18.54 10.41
CA ALA A 8 -1.87 -19.26 10.32
C ALA A 8 -2.49 -19.61 11.68
N ILE A 9 -1.69 -19.59 12.76
CA ILE A 9 -2.13 -19.84 14.13
C ILE A 9 -2.01 -18.60 15.03
N ASP A 10 -1.67 -17.44 14.46
CA ASP A 10 -1.53 -16.21 15.22
C ASP A 10 -2.90 -15.64 15.65
N THR A 11 -3.05 -15.46 16.95
CA THR A 11 -4.23 -14.86 17.57
C THR A 11 -4.50 -13.43 17.07
N VAL A 12 -3.48 -12.63 16.80
CA VAL A 12 -3.64 -11.25 16.29
C VAL A 12 -4.34 -11.27 14.93
N GLN A 13 -3.95 -12.18 14.04
CA GLN A 13 -4.55 -12.31 12.72
C GLN A 13 -5.97 -12.85 12.78
N SER A 14 -6.25 -13.74 13.73
CA SER A 14 -7.61 -14.22 14.01
C SER A 14 -8.53 -13.10 14.52
N GLU A 15 -8.03 -12.24 15.40
CA GLU A 15 -8.78 -11.07 15.89
C GLU A 15 -9.03 -10.05 14.78
N ILE A 16 -8.03 -9.76 13.94
CA ILE A 16 -8.19 -8.93 12.74
C ILE A 16 -9.25 -9.55 11.80
N GLN A 17 -9.20 -10.86 11.55
CA GLN A 17 -10.19 -11.53 10.71
C GLN A 17 -11.62 -11.35 11.24
N LYS A 18 -11.83 -11.47 12.56
CA LYS A 18 -13.13 -11.23 13.18
C LYS A 18 -13.56 -9.77 13.03
N ASP A 19 -12.67 -8.82 13.28
CA ASP A 19 -12.96 -7.39 13.15
C ASP A 19 -13.34 -7.00 11.72
N PHE A 20 -12.65 -7.55 10.71
CA PHE A 20 -13.01 -7.39 9.29
C PHE A 20 -14.44 -7.85 8.99
N SER A 21 -14.81 -9.03 9.51
CA SER A 21 -16.15 -9.59 9.28
C SER A 21 -17.23 -8.81 10.03
N LEU A 22 -16.98 -8.42 11.29
CA LEU A 22 -17.98 -7.78 12.14
C LEU A 22 -18.19 -6.30 11.81
N SER A 23 -17.09 -5.58 11.54
CA SER A 23 -17.11 -4.12 11.42
C SER A 23 -17.27 -3.64 9.99
N LEU A 24 -16.81 -4.42 9.00
CA LEU A 24 -16.75 -3.97 7.59
C LEU A 24 -17.52 -4.86 6.60
N ASP A 25 -18.01 -6.03 7.03
CA ASP A 25 -18.55 -7.06 6.13
C ASP A 25 -17.56 -7.39 4.99
N LYS A 26 -16.30 -7.65 5.38
CA LYS A 26 -15.19 -7.98 4.49
C LYS A 26 -14.46 -9.26 4.92
N GLU A 27 -13.88 -9.94 3.94
CA GLU A 27 -13.06 -11.12 4.13
C GLU A 27 -11.59 -10.75 4.35
N TYR A 28 -10.98 -11.36 5.36
CA TYR A 28 -9.56 -11.26 5.64
C TYR A 28 -8.95 -12.66 5.64
N VAL A 29 -8.18 -12.99 4.61
CA VAL A 29 -7.57 -14.32 4.48
C VAL A 29 -6.11 -14.29 4.90
N PHE A 30 -5.72 -15.19 5.80
CA PHE A 30 -4.35 -15.22 6.32
C PHE A 30 -3.74 -16.62 6.37
N ARG A 31 -4.53 -17.67 6.17
CA ARG A 31 -4.01 -19.04 6.14
C ARG A 31 -3.50 -19.38 4.75
N ARG A 32 -2.51 -20.27 4.70
CA ARG A 32 -1.94 -20.74 3.44
C ARG A 32 -2.94 -21.62 2.70
N GLY A 33 -3.11 -21.40 1.40
CA GLY A 33 -4.00 -22.18 0.55
C GLY A 33 -5.43 -21.67 0.48
N GLU A 34 -5.78 -20.66 1.29
CA GLU A 34 -6.98 -19.85 1.06
C GLU A 34 -6.79 -19.04 -0.23
N LEU A 35 -7.85 -18.90 -1.02
CA LEU A 35 -7.85 -18.03 -2.18
C LEU A 35 -8.01 -16.58 -1.70
N ASP A 36 -7.29 -15.67 -2.36
CA ASP A 36 -7.50 -14.25 -2.11
C ASP A 36 -8.94 -13.88 -2.48
N PRO A 37 -9.66 -13.12 -1.63
CA PRO A 37 -11.02 -12.70 -1.91
C PRO A 37 -11.07 -11.76 -3.12
N ALA A 38 -12.26 -11.58 -3.67
CA ALA A 38 -12.46 -10.56 -4.69
C ALA A 38 -12.07 -9.17 -4.15
N PRO A 39 -11.54 -8.26 -4.99
CA PRO A 39 -11.05 -6.95 -4.53
C PRO A 39 -12.08 -6.14 -3.73
N GLU A 40 -13.37 -6.22 -4.05
CA GLU A 40 -14.45 -5.55 -3.33
C GLU A 40 -14.86 -6.25 -2.03
N SER A 41 -14.53 -7.54 -1.90
CA SER A 41 -14.95 -8.40 -0.80
C SER A 41 -13.92 -8.48 0.32
N GLY A 42 -12.64 -8.16 0.09
CA GLY A 42 -11.64 -8.27 1.14
C GLY A 42 -10.19 -8.15 0.69
N CYS A 43 -9.28 -8.63 1.53
CA CYS A 43 -7.85 -8.69 1.24
C CYS A 43 -7.16 -9.85 1.96
N SER A 44 -5.94 -10.18 1.52
CA SER A 44 -5.09 -11.15 2.21
C SER A 44 -4.11 -10.49 3.19
N VAL A 45 -3.60 -11.26 4.16
CA VAL A 45 -2.55 -10.82 5.09
C VAL A 45 -1.31 -10.30 4.36
N THR A 46 -0.98 -10.87 3.21
CA THR A 46 0.18 -10.44 2.41
C THR A 46 -0.06 -9.06 1.82
N GLU A 47 -1.23 -8.83 1.26
CA GLU A 47 -1.61 -7.53 0.70
C GLU A 47 -1.72 -6.47 1.82
N ALA A 48 -2.39 -6.80 2.92
CA ALA A 48 -2.49 -5.96 4.10
C ALA A 48 -1.11 -5.57 4.64
N ALA A 49 -0.23 -6.53 4.89
CA ALA A 49 1.11 -6.26 5.38
C ALA A 49 1.94 -5.42 4.40
N THR A 50 1.78 -5.64 3.09
CA THR A 50 2.45 -4.82 2.06
C THR A 50 1.95 -3.38 2.08
N ALA A 51 0.64 -3.17 2.18
CA ALA A 51 0.04 -1.84 2.25
C ALA A 51 0.47 -1.11 3.54
N LEU A 52 0.42 -1.79 4.69
CA LEU A 52 0.90 -1.26 5.97
C LEU A 52 2.40 -0.93 5.93
N ALA A 53 3.23 -1.76 5.30
CA ALA A 53 4.66 -1.49 5.12
C ALA A 53 4.92 -0.22 4.30
N CYS A 54 4.09 0.03 3.28
CA CYS A 54 4.15 1.29 2.52
C CYS A 54 3.67 2.48 3.36
N MET A 55 2.60 2.30 4.16
CA MET A 55 2.07 3.34 5.03
C MET A 55 3.01 3.70 6.19
N HIS A 56 3.83 2.75 6.65
CA HIS A 56 4.73 2.94 7.76
C HIS A 56 5.73 4.08 7.51
N ARG A 57 6.05 4.84 8.56
CA ARG A 57 6.96 6.00 8.54
C ARG A 57 8.39 5.66 8.10
N ASP A 58 8.84 4.44 8.39
CA ASP A 58 10.14 3.94 7.92
C ASP A 58 10.00 3.34 6.52
N SER A 59 10.54 4.05 5.53
CA SER A 59 10.57 3.64 4.12
C SER A 59 11.38 2.36 3.89
N SER A 60 12.28 1.98 4.82
CA SER A 60 13.08 0.77 4.73
C SER A 60 12.19 -0.49 4.65
N LEU A 61 11.00 -0.47 5.27
CA LEU A 61 10.06 -1.58 5.19
C LEU A 61 9.56 -1.80 3.76
N ALA A 62 9.10 -0.76 3.07
CA ALA A 62 8.68 -0.85 1.68
C ALA A 62 9.80 -1.35 0.76
N VAL A 63 11.05 -0.92 1.01
CA VAL A 63 12.24 -1.36 0.25
C VAL A 63 12.55 -2.84 0.51
N ARG A 64 12.51 -3.30 1.77
CA ARG A 64 12.75 -4.70 2.13
C ARG A 64 11.70 -5.63 1.50
N VAL A 65 10.43 -5.25 1.58
CA VAL A 65 9.31 -6.01 0.99
C VAL A 65 9.45 -6.12 -0.53
N LYS A 66 9.88 -5.05 -1.20
CA LYS A 66 10.18 -5.08 -2.64
C LYS A 66 11.27 -6.11 -2.97
N GLY A 67 12.32 -6.20 -2.14
CA GLY A 67 13.42 -7.15 -2.32
C GLY A 67 13.00 -8.60 -2.06
N SER A 68 12.14 -8.83 -1.07
CA SER A 68 11.59 -10.14 -0.75
C SER A 68 10.32 -10.02 0.09
N THR A 69 9.25 -10.69 -0.32
CA THR A 69 8.02 -10.79 0.48
C THR A 69 8.22 -11.58 1.77
N HIS A 70 9.30 -12.37 1.88
CA HIS A 70 9.67 -13.02 3.15
C HIS A 70 9.98 -11.99 4.25
N ALA A 71 10.46 -10.79 3.88
CA ALA A 71 10.77 -9.74 4.83
C ALA A 71 9.55 -9.27 5.65
N LEU A 72 8.33 -9.43 5.12
CA LEU A 72 7.08 -9.14 5.82
C LEU A 72 6.91 -9.98 7.09
N TRP A 73 7.48 -11.18 7.10
CA TRP A 73 7.30 -12.19 8.14
C TRP A 73 8.47 -12.20 9.13
N GLU A 74 9.29 -11.15 9.12
CA GLU A 74 10.39 -11.01 10.08
C GLU A 74 9.88 -10.46 11.41
N GLU A 75 10.18 -11.16 12.50
CA GLU A 75 9.82 -10.79 13.87
C GLU A 75 11.00 -10.15 14.63
N GLY A 76 10.74 -9.68 15.86
CA GLY A 76 11.70 -8.97 16.70
C GLY A 76 11.64 -7.44 16.55
N PRO A 77 12.47 -6.68 17.30
CA PRO A 77 12.34 -5.21 17.43
C PRO A 77 12.44 -4.41 16.12
N GLY A 78 13.09 -4.96 15.08
CA GLY A 78 13.19 -4.36 13.74
C GLY A 78 12.56 -5.20 12.63
N GLY A 79 11.86 -6.27 13.02
CA GLY A 79 11.15 -7.15 12.10
C GLY A 79 9.88 -6.47 11.57
N ALA A 80 9.61 -6.58 10.27
CA ALA A 80 8.44 -5.94 9.68
C ALA A 80 7.15 -6.43 10.34
N TYR A 81 7.02 -7.72 10.64
CA TYR A 81 5.80 -8.26 11.23
C TYR A 81 5.48 -7.60 12.58
N THR A 82 6.47 -7.53 13.47
CA THR A 82 6.34 -6.89 14.79
C THR A 82 5.98 -5.40 14.65
N LEU A 83 6.59 -4.70 13.70
CA LEU A 83 6.35 -3.27 13.50
C LEU A 83 4.95 -2.98 12.93
N LEU A 84 4.41 -3.89 12.12
CA LEU A 84 3.12 -3.71 11.45
C LEU A 84 1.93 -4.24 12.27
N PHE A 85 2.11 -5.32 13.02
CA PHE A 85 1.04 -5.99 13.76
C PHE A 85 1.24 -6.02 15.28
N GLY A 86 2.41 -5.63 15.80
CA GLY A 86 2.70 -5.63 17.23
C GLY A 86 1.87 -4.62 18.03
N GLN A 87 1.53 -3.49 17.41
CA GLN A 87 0.36 -2.71 17.81
C GLN A 87 -0.75 -3.02 16.81
N GLN A 88 -1.63 -3.96 17.16
CA GLN A 88 -2.66 -4.49 16.27
C GLN A 88 -3.43 -3.34 15.60
N PRO A 89 -3.31 -3.15 14.28
CA PRO A 89 -4.09 -2.15 13.56
C PRO A 89 -5.55 -2.60 13.47
N SER A 90 -6.49 -1.64 13.44
CA SER A 90 -7.91 -1.97 13.26
C SER A 90 -8.19 -2.48 11.85
N ALA A 91 -9.28 -3.23 11.68
CA ALA A 91 -9.73 -3.66 10.35
C ALA A 91 -9.90 -2.47 9.40
N GLN A 92 -10.46 -1.37 9.89
CA GLN A 92 -10.66 -0.16 9.09
C GLN A 92 -9.33 0.43 8.61
N GLN A 93 -8.33 0.57 9.49
CA GLN A 93 -7.01 1.08 9.11
C GLN A 93 -6.35 0.19 8.05
N ILE A 94 -6.40 -1.13 8.23
CA ILE A 94 -5.85 -2.08 7.25
C ILE A 94 -6.58 -1.93 5.92
N TRP A 95 -7.91 -1.92 5.93
CA TRP A 95 -8.71 -1.86 4.72
C TRP A 95 -8.46 -0.58 3.93
N ARG A 96 -8.44 0.56 4.62
CA ARG A 96 -8.13 1.87 4.04
C ARG A 96 -6.71 1.91 3.45
N ALA A 97 -5.73 1.32 4.13
CA ALA A 97 -4.39 1.17 3.59
C ALA A 97 -4.39 0.33 2.30
N VAL A 98 -5.11 -0.78 2.27
CA VAL A 98 -5.23 -1.63 1.08
C VAL A 98 -5.90 -0.88 -0.08
N GLN A 99 -6.97 -0.12 0.17
CA GLN A 99 -7.65 0.67 -0.86
C GLN A 99 -6.70 1.69 -1.51
N VAL A 100 -5.97 2.46 -0.71
CA VAL A 100 -4.98 3.42 -1.23
C VAL A 100 -3.89 2.69 -2.00
N PHE A 101 -3.36 1.59 -1.46
CA PHE A 101 -2.31 0.81 -2.11
C PHE A 101 -2.74 0.29 -3.49
N ARG A 102 -3.95 -0.28 -3.60
CA ARG A 102 -4.53 -0.75 -4.86
C ARG A 102 -4.71 0.38 -5.87
N LEU A 103 -5.22 1.52 -5.43
CA LEU A 103 -5.42 2.67 -6.30
C LEU A 103 -4.09 3.25 -6.80
N VAL A 104 -3.08 3.33 -5.95
CA VAL A 104 -1.71 3.69 -6.38
C VAL A 104 -1.20 2.70 -7.41
N ARG A 105 -1.35 1.40 -7.17
CA ARG A 105 -0.88 0.35 -8.09
C ARG A 105 -1.58 0.44 -9.45
N TYR A 106 -2.89 0.63 -9.46
CA TYR A 106 -3.69 0.85 -10.66
C TYR A 106 -3.20 2.08 -11.44
N GLN A 107 -3.04 3.22 -10.77
CA GLN A 107 -2.56 4.46 -11.41
C GLN A 107 -1.14 4.32 -11.98
N LEU A 108 -0.25 3.61 -11.28
CA LEU A 108 1.08 3.32 -11.78
C LEU A 108 1.03 2.48 -13.06
N THR A 109 0.16 1.47 -13.13
CA THR A 109 -0.04 0.66 -14.34
C THR A 109 -0.56 1.51 -15.51
N GLU A 110 -1.58 2.35 -15.27
CA GLU A 110 -2.14 3.24 -16.29
C GLU A 110 -1.12 4.25 -16.82
N LEU A 111 -0.30 4.81 -15.93
CA LEU A 111 0.73 5.78 -16.29
C LEU A 111 1.96 5.13 -16.91
N ARG A 112 2.22 3.85 -16.65
CA ARG A 112 3.39 3.14 -17.19
C ARG A 112 3.46 3.20 -18.70
N ALA A 113 2.31 3.07 -19.37
CA ALA A 113 2.19 3.13 -20.82
C ALA A 113 2.51 4.52 -21.41
N LYS A 114 2.40 5.57 -20.59
CA LYS A 114 2.59 6.97 -20.98
C LYS A 114 4.02 7.47 -20.73
N PHE A 115 4.83 6.70 -19.99
CA PHE A 115 6.19 7.09 -19.64
C PHE A 115 7.25 6.33 -20.43
N THR A 116 8.31 7.06 -20.78
CA THR A 116 9.56 6.52 -21.34
C THR A 116 10.74 6.96 -20.48
N GLY A 117 11.87 6.24 -20.58
CA GLY A 117 13.08 6.59 -19.84
C GLY A 117 12.96 6.44 -18.32
N ARG A 118 13.43 7.44 -17.57
CA ARG A 118 13.57 7.35 -16.10
C ARG A 118 12.24 7.23 -15.34
N PRO A 119 11.17 7.98 -15.65
CA PRO A 119 9.87 7.78 -15.01
C PRO A 119 9.32 6.35 -15.22
N ALA A 120 9.54 5.75 -16.39
CA ALA A 120 9.17 4.35 -16.64
C ALA A 120 9.91 3.38 -15.70
N ALA A 121 11.23 3.57 -15.52
CA ALA A 121 12.02 2.75 -14.59
C ALA A 121 11.59 2.91 -13.12
N VAL A 122 11.14 4.09 -12.72
CA VAL A 122 10.56 4.35 -11.39
C VAL A 122 9.23 3.64 -11.23
N VAL A 123 8.38 3.60 -12.26
CA VAL A 123 7.13 2.84 -12.20
C VAL A 123 7.39 1.33 -12.15
N ASP A 124 8.36 0.83 -12.94
CA ASP A 124 8.70 -0.60 -13.02
C ASP A 124 9.30 -1.14 -11.73
N SER A 125 10.19 -0.36 -11.10
CA SER A 125 10.96 -0.83 -9.95
C SER A 125 10.61 -0.09 -8.66
N GLY A 126 10.04 1.10 -8.70
CA GLY A 126 9.82 1.95 -7.54
C GLY A 126 8.41 1.91 -6.96
N GLY A 127 7.52 1.03 -7.44
CA GLY A 127 6.09 1.08 -7.12
C GLY A 127 5.77 1.12 -5.62
N LEU A 128 6.44 0.31 -4.79
CA LEU A 128 6.23 0.34 -3.32
C LEU A 128 6.76 1.62 -2.68
N LEU A 129 7.82 2.22 -3.22
CA LEU A 129 8.34 3.50 -2.74
C LEU A 129 7.43 4.66 -3.13
N VAL A 130 6.84 4.62 -4.34
CA VAL A 130 5.82 5.59 -4.75
C VAL A 130 4.60 5.47 -3.84
N ALA A 131 4.12 4.25 -3.56
CA ALA A 131 3.05 4.03 -2.59
C ALA A 131 3.39 4.62 -1.23
N HIS A 132 4.60 4.36 -0.71
CA HIS A 132 5.07 4.96 0.53
C HIS A 132 5.01 6.50 0.52
N LEU A 133 5.53 7.14 -0.52
CA LEU A 133 5.48 8.60 -0.65
C LEU A 133 4.05 9.14 -0.73
N VAL A 134 3.14 8.43 -1.40
CA VAL A 134 1.72 8.80 -1.43
C VAL A 134 1.10 8.70 -0.03
N PHE A 135 1.37 7.64 0.73
CA PHE A 135 0.93 7.52 2.12
C PHE A 135 1.44 8.68 2.99
N GLN A 136 2.73 9.03 2.87
CA GLN A 136 3.31 10.15 3.63
C GLN A 136 2.65 11.50 3.26
N ARG A 137 2.21 11.68 2.01
CA ARG A 137 1.51 12.89 1.56
C ARG A 137 0.05 12.96 1.99
N ILE A 138 -0.64 11.82 2.08
CA ILE A 138 -2.00 11.75 2.62
C ILE A 138 -1.99 12.06 4.12
N GLY A 139 -0.97 11.60 4.83
CA GLY A 139 -0.85 11.74 6.28
C GLY A 139 -1.61 10.63 7.02
N ARG A 140 -1.08 10.19 8.16
CA ARG A 140 -1.64 9.05 8.90
C ARG A 140 -2.97 9.38 9.56
N ASP A 141 -3.16 10.61 10.01
CA ASP A 141 -4.38 11.05 10.69
C ASP A 141 -5.62 10.89 9.81
N LYS A 142 -5.45 10.92 8.47
CA LYS A 142 -6.53 10.72 7.51
C LYS A 142 -7.07 9.30 7.45
N PHE A 143 -6.37 8.31 8.00
CA PHE A 143 -6.82 6.92 8.02
C PHE A 143 -7.83 6.63 9.14
N ASP A 144 -8.02 7.56 10.07
CA ASP A 144 -8.96 7.46 11.19
C ASP A 144 -10.19 8.38 11.01
N GLU A 145 -10.31 9.09 9.88
CA GLU A 145 -11.41 10.03 9.60
C GLU A 145 -12.76 9.31 9.37
N PRO A 146 -13.90 10.01 9.44
CA PRO A 146 -15.21 9.46 9.06
C PRO A 146 -15.27 8.95 7.60
N ASP A 147 -16.20 8.04 7.32
CA ASP A 147 -16.29 7.37 6.01
C ASP A 147 -16.64 8.30 4.84
N ASP A 148 -17.42 9.35 5.08
CA ASP A 148 -17.76 10.36 4.08
C ASP A 148 -16.55 11.20 3.67
N GLU A 149 -15.67 11.52 4.62
CA GLU A 149 -14.39 12.19 4.33
C GLU A 149 -13.39 11.25 3.64
N TRP A 150 -13.43 9.95 3.98
CA TRP A 150 -12.55 8.95 3.38
C TRP A 150 -12.72 8.82 1.86
N ALA A 151 -13.96 8.94 1.36
CA ALA A 151 -14.23 8.92 -0.08
C ALA A 151 -13.50 10.05 -0.83
N ALA A 152 -13.40 11.24 -0.22
CA ALA A 152 -12.66 12.36 -0.78
C ALA A 152 -11.14 12.09 -0.78
N VAL A 153 -10.61 11.44 0.25
CA VAL A 153 -9.20 11.01 0.31
C VAL A 153 -8.90 10.07 -0.86
N LEU A 154 -9.74 9.04 -1.08
CA LEU A 154 -9.58 8.10 -2.18
C LEU A 154 -9.62 8.79 -3.55
N ALA A 155 -10.56 9.72 -3.76
CA ALA A 155 -10.65 10.49 -5.00
C ALA A 155 -9.40 11.34 -5.28
N GLY A 156 -8.67 11.75 -4.24
CA GLY A 156 -7.43 12.51 -4.36
C GLY A 156 -6.16 11.69 -4.66
N VAL A 157 -6.18 10.37 -4.46
CA VAL A 157 -5.00 9.49 -4.63
C VAL A 157 -4.36 9.60 -6.01
N PRO A 158 -5.10 9.60 -7.15
CA PRO A 158 -4.48 9.74 -8.47
C PRO A 158 -3.65 11.02 -8.61
N GLY A 159 -4.15 12.14 -8.07
CA GLY A 159 -3.41 13.41 -8.06
C GLY A 159 -2.12 13.35 -7.24
N GLN A 160 -2.13 12.63 -6.11
CA GLN A 160 -0.93 12.41 -5.30
C GLN A 160 0.11 11.55 -6.04
N VAL A 161 -0.31 10.50 -6.75
CA VAL A 161 0.57 9.67 -7.58
C VAL A 161 1.25 10.51 -8.66
N SER A 162 0.49 11.32 -9.40
CA SER A 162 1.06 12.21 -10.41
C SER A 162 2.05 13.21 -9.82
N ALA A 163 1.72 13.81 -8.66
CA ALA A 163 2.59 14.75 -7.98
C ALA A 163 3.94 14.12 -7.56
N VAL A 164 3.92 12.90 -7.03
CA VAL A 164 5.14 12.16 -6.66
C VAL A 164 6.02 11.89 -7.89
N LEU A 165 5.42 11.46 -9.00
CA LEU A 165 6.17 11.16 -10.22
C LEU A 165 6.76 12.42 -10.87
N LEU A 166 6.00 13.52 -10.93
CA LEU A 166 6.47 14.81 -11.49
C LEU A 166 7.58 15.44 -10.66
N CYS A 167 7.52 15.34 -9.32
CA CYS A 167 8.57 15.85 -8.45
C CYS A 167 9.89 15.05 -8.57
N SER A 168 9.82 13.81 -9.04
CA SER A 168 10.99 12.94 -9.26
C SER A 168 11.69 13.17 -10.61
N SER A 169 11.05 13.93 -11.51
CA SER A 169 11.61 14.38 -12.78
C SER A 169 12.23 15.79 -12.64
N PRO A 170 13.56 15.97 -12.83
CA PRO A 170 14.19 17.29 -12.72
C PRO A 170 13.82 18.29 -13.82
N TRP A 171 13.07 17.87 -14.85
CA TRP A 171 12.69 18.71 -15.98
C TRP A 171 11.20 18.59 -16.27
N SER A 172 10.39 19.36 -15.53
CA SER A 172 9.09 19.80 -16.03
C SER A 172 9.23 21.27 -16.44
N THR A 173 9.95 21.53 -17.53
CA THR A 173 9.72 22.77 -18.28
C THR A 173 8.42 22.60 -19.05
N PRO A 174 7.52 23.60 -19.07
CA PRO A 174 6.40 23.58 -19.99
C PRO A 174 6.99 23.56 -21.40
N PHE A 175 6.59 22.55 -22.17
CA PHE A 175 6.82 22.48 -23.61
C PHE A 175 6.28 23.77 -24.23
N SER A 176 7.16 24.71 -24.53
CA SER A 176 6.84 25.91 -25.29
C SER A 176 6.60 25.46 -26.73
N PRO A 177 5.40 25.62 -27.31
CA PRO A 177 5.23 25.34 -28.72
C PRO A 177 6.11 26.33 -29.48
N ALA A 178 7.01 25.80 -30.30
CA ALA A 178 7.80 26.55 -31.23
C ALA A 178 6.89 27.54 -31.97
N ARG A 179 7.16 28.83 -31.81
CA ARG A 179 6.53 29.87 -32.61
C ARG A 179 7.07 29.70 -34.03
N VAL A 180 6.28 29.08 -34.88
CA VAL A 180 6.46 29.14 -36.33
C VAL A 180 6.08 30.56 -36.76
N THR A 181 6.98 31.17 -37.52
CA THR A 181 6.96 32.50 -38.17
C THR A 181 7.05 33.74 -37.27
#